data_AF-A0A381TPJ8-F1
#
_entry.id   AF-A0A381TPJ8-F1
#
_cell.length_a   1.000
_cell.length_b   1.000
_cell.length_c   1.000
_cell.angle_alpha   90.00
_cell.angle_beta   90.00
_cell.angle_gamma   90.00
#
_symmetry.space_group_name_H-M   'P 1'
#
loop_
_entity.id
_entity.type
_entity.pdbx_description
1 polymer ?
#
loop_
_entity_poly.entity_id
_entity_poly.type
_entity_poly.pdbx_seq_one_letter_code
_entity_poly.pdbx_strand_id
1 'polypeptide(L)'
;MSRRREHLKRYVAPLLLCTFALFGEGATGEHALQPSSDECASGEDCNFMPTSARAYAAMCELELGVAPTVDCGAGVLIPITVDGVEVFEDPGLHECDKASLQVGDCMPGSSLQRYPGRNADGTPRPEAVWVSFCRHDGRDDVANFDMPDSVQLIGYNYETGATCFFESGDNRPWTYVNETNRLLGVLPGPDDPAFDQAYVVPGVQCVRCHQADPFNHNPWINSARLPEDPRQPVLPVIPGNNSPYHVVGAPDWDMRTIHIEGNGCLGCHRIGMETVAEYTGDFWDPNEHMPPHDPGSLAADYEELVECWTNGPENTPGCDWIIPPAGDCDGGVVGEDYPHASDRFNRAQGDGGRRSSGQWRRPGC
;
A
#
# COMPACT_ATOMS: atom_id res chain seq x y z
N MET A 1 -32.37 50.55 32.44
CA MET A 1 -31.16 51.23 31.90
C MET A 1 -31.37 51.35 30.39
N SER A 2 -32.12 52.31 29.85
CA SER A 2 -31.84 53.73 29.58
C SER A 2 -30.54 54.01 28.81
N ARG A 3 -30.73 54.47 27.55
CA ARG A 3 -29.84 55.30 26.68
C ARG A 3 -28.67 54.56 26.01
N ARG A 4 -28.29 54.81 24.74
CA ARG A 4 -28.51 55.95 23.83
C ARG A 4 -28.20 55.55 22.38
N ARG A 5 -29.00 56.04 21.43
CA ARG A 5 -28.64 56.27 20.01
C ARG A 5 -27.73 57.49 19.90
N GLU A 6 -26.71 57.46 19.04
CA GLU A 6 -26.22 58.56 18.18
C GLU A 6 -25.59 57.93 16.93
N HIS A 7 -26.22 58.02 15.75
CA HIS A 7 -26.12 59.05 14.70
C HIS A 7 -24.90 58.95 13.74
N LEU A 8 -25.22 58.43 12.55
CA LEU A 8 -24.67 58.66 11.21
C LEU A 8 -23.48 59.62 11.05
N LYS A 9 -22.47 59.19 10.27
CA LYS A 9 -22.05 59.92 9.06
C LYS A 9 -21.75 58.97 7.89
N ARG A 10 -22.50 59.16 6.81
CA ARG A 10 -22.23 58.67 5.46
C ARG A 10 -21.06 59.47 4.87
N TYR A 11 -20.11 58.79 4.24
CA TYR A 11 -19.28 59.38 3.19
C TYR A 11 -19.35 58.47 1.96
N VAL A 12 -19.70 59.09 0.84
CA VAL A 12 -19.88 58.50 -0.49
C VAL A 12 -18.70 58.97 -1.35
N ALA A 13 -17.95 57.99 -1.87
CA ALA A 13 -17.18 57.94 -3.13
C ALA A 13 -16.01 58.96 -3.34
N PRO A 14 -14.97 58.65 -4.14
CA PRO A 14 -15.10 58.18 -5.53
C PRO A 14 -14.28 56.94 -5.92
N LEU A 15 -14.82 56.24 -6.93
CA LEU A 15 -14.12 55.31 -7.81
C LEU A 15 -12.85 55.96 -8.38
N LEU A 16 -11.76 55.20 -8.40
CA LEU A 16 -10.68 55.38 -9.35
C LEU A 16 -10.50 54.06 -10.11
N LEU A 17 -11.02 54.07 -11.35
CA LEU A 17 -10.64 53.12 -12.39
C LEU A 17 -9.16 53.31 -12.69
N CYS A 18 -8.38 52.23 -12.56
CA CYS A 18 -7.19 52.02 -13.38
C CYS A 18 -7.30 50.64 -14.02
N THR A 19 -7.88 50.65 -15.22
CA THR A 19 -7.68 49.66 -16.27
C THR A 19 -6.20 49.48 -16.56
N PHE A 20 -5.70 48.27 -16.37
CA PHE A 20 -4.68 47.70 -17.25
C PHE A 20 -5.24 46.42 -17.86
N ALA A 21 -5.75 46.57 -19.08
CA ALA A 21 -5.85 45.46 -20.01
C ALA A 21 -4.42 45.22 -20.53
N LEU A 22 -3.88 44.04 -20.25
CA LEU A 22 -2.81 43.47 -21.04
C LEU A 22 -3.33 42.15 -21.62
N PHE A 23 -3.08 42.02 -22.91
CA PHE A 23 -3.64 41.06 -23.84
C PHE A 23 -3.45 39.62 -23.35
N GLY A 24 -4.57 38.88 -23.30
CA GLY A 24 -4.54 37.43 -23.34
C GLY A 24 -4.33 37.02 -24.80
N GLU A 25 -3.10 36.62 -25.11
CA GLU A 25 -2.80 35.75 -26.23
C GLU A 25 -2.50 34.37 -25.65
N GLY A 26 -3.21 33.36 -26.18
CA GLY A 26 -3.02 31.97 -25.79
C GLY A 26 -1.63 31.46 -26.17
N ALA A 27 -1.06 30.67 -25.27
CA ALA A 27 -0.07 29.63 -25.54
C ALA A 27 -0.48 28.47 -24.61
N THR A 28 -1.10 27.41 -25.12
CA THR A 28 -0.44 26.17 -25.58
C THR A 28 0.71 25.73 -24.69
N GLY A 29 0.47 24.63 -23.97
CA GLY A 29 1.41 23.74 -23.28
C GLY A 29 2.84 24.22 -23.08
N GLU A 30 3.18 24.51 -21.83
CA GLU A 30 4.57 24.42 -21.35
C GLU A 30 4.60 23.42 -20.20
N HIS A 31 5.49 22.44 -20.37
CA HIS A 31 5.81 21.37 -19.44
C HIS A 31 5.87 21.85 -17.99
N ALA A 32 5.03 21.27 -17.12
CA ALA A 32 5.29 21.32 -15.69
C ALA A 32 6.73 20.83 -15.47
N LEU A 33 7.53 21.62 -14.77
CA LEU A 33 8.89 21.25 -14.39
C LEU A 33 8.83 19.91 -13.67
N GLN A 34 9.50 18.89 -14.22
CA GLN A 34 9.67 17.61 -13.54
C GLN A 34 10.41 17.88 -12.22
N PRO A 35 9.91 17.41 -11.07
CA PRO A 35 10.64 17.52 -9.82
C PRO A 35 11.99 16.81 -9.99
N SER A 36 13.07 17.42 -9.50
CA SER A 36 14.36 16.73 -9.52
C SER A 36 14.28 15.50 -8.63
N SER A 37 14.82 14.37 -9.07
CA SER A 37 14.83 13.12 -8.31
C SER A 37 15.47 13.25 -6.92
N ASP A 38 16.28 14.30 -6.70
CA ASP A 38 16.90 14.65 -5.42
C ASP A 38 15.91 15.27 -4.40
N GLU A 39 14.77 15.84 -4.81
CA GLU A 39 13.79 16.47 -3.89
C GLU A 39 12.87 15.47 -3.19
N CYS A 40 12.76 14.24 -3.73
CA CYS A 40 11.94 13.17 -3.17
C CYS A 40 12.75 12.05 -2.53
N ALA A 41 14.07 12.23 -2.39
CA ALA A 41 14.83 11.48 -1.40
C ALA A 41 14.42 11.99 -0.03
N SER A 42 13.98 11.11 0.87
CA SER A 42 13.83 11.45 2.29
C SER A 42 15.14 12.14 2.72
N GLY A 43 15.05 13.41 3.13
CA GLY A 43 16.21 14.30 3.31
C GLY A 43 17.34 13.66 4.12
N GLU A 44 18.58 14.12 3.91
CA GLU A 44 19.92 13.81 4.49
C GLU A 44 20.16 12.59 5.44
N ASP A 45 19.16 12.06 6.14
CA ASP A 45 19.16 10.82 6.90
C ASP A 45 18.93 9.58 6.01
N CYS A 46 20.04 9.02 5.52
CA CYS A 46 20.12 7.71 4.88
C CYS A 46 19.89 6.56 5.89
N ASN A 47 18.81 6.61 6.67
CA ASN A 47 18.48 5.58 7.65
C ASN A 47 17.93 4.35 6.92
N PHE A 48 18.80 3.44 6.51
CA PHE A 48 18.42 2.16 5.93
C PHE A 48 17.82 1.23 6.99
N MET A 49 16.97 0.29 6.54
CA MET A 49 16.38 -0.73 7.40
C MET A 49 17.47 -1.40 8.24
N PRO A 50 17.31 -1.45 9.57
CA PRO A 50 18.29 -2.07 10.44
C PRO A 50 18.24 -3.58 10.29
N THR A 51 19.19 -4.31 10.88
CA THR A 51 19.29 -5.76 10.70
C THR A 51 18.36 -6.58 11.61
N SER A 52 17.73 -5.96 12.61
CA SER A 52 16.85 -6.65 13.56
C SER A 52 15.45 -6.05 13.54
N ALA A 53 14.43 -6.88 13.77
CA ALA A 53 13.04 -6.46 13.75
C ALA A 53 12.74 -5.44 14.86
N ARG A 54 13.36 -5.56 16.03
CA ARG A 54 13.20 -4.60 17.13
C ARG A 54 13.78 -3.23 16.79
N ALA A 55 14.95 -3.19 16.17
CA ALA A 55 15.53 -1.93 15.71
C ALA A 55 14.65 -1.30 14.62
N TYR A 56 14.05 -2.12 13.76
CA TYR A 56 13.13 -1.62 12.74
C TYR A 56 11.83 -1.10 13.35
N ALA A 57 11.27 -1.79 14.34
CA ALA A 57 10.12 -1.32 15.10
C ALA A 57 10.39 0.02 15.79
N ALA A 58 11.57 0.22 16.38
CA ALA A 58 11.96 1.50 16.98
C ALA A 58 12.09 2.63 15.94
N MET A 59 12.54 2.32 14.72
CA MET A 59 12.56 3.28 13.61
C MET A 59 11.13 3.65 13.17
N CYS A 60 10.25 2.65 13.03
CA CYS A 60 8.85 2.82 12.68
C CYS A 60 8.05 3.62 13.74
N GLU A 61 8.42 3.50 15.01
CA GLU A 61 7.69 4.13 16.12
C GLU A 61 7.59 5.65 15.98
N LEU A 62 8.61 6.29 15.40
CA LEU A 62 8.64 7.73 15.16
C LEU A 62 7.47 8.18 14.27
N GLU A 63 7.14 7.39 13.25
CA GLU A 63 6.11 7.70 12.26
C GLU A 63 4.74 7.12 12.61
N LEU A 64 4.72 5.96 13.29
CA LEU A 64 3.52 5.12 13.42
C LEU A 64 3.10 4.84 14.87
N GLY A 65 3.93 5.22 15.83
CA GLY A 65 3.80 4.74 17.21
C GLY A 65 4.19 3.27 17.35
N VAL A 66 3.98 2.72 18.54
CA VAL A 66 4.48 1.39 18.91
C VAL A 66 3.75 0.31 18.11
N ALA A 67 4.52 -0.55 17.43
CA ALA A 67 4.00 -1.74 16.78
C ALA A 67 3.27 -2.64 17.82
N PRO A 68 2.02 -3.07 17.55
CA PRO A 68 1.25 -3.83 18.52
C PRO A 68 1.78 -5.25 18.72
N THR A 69 1.56 -5.80 19.92
CA THR A 69 1.55 -7.25 20.14
C THR A 69 0.37 -7.86 19.38
N VAL A 70 0.63 -8.88 18.57
CA VAL A 70 -0.38 -9.54 17.75
C VAL A 70 -0.95 -10.76 18.47
N ASP A 71 -2.27 -10.80 18.65
CA ASP A 71 -3.03 -11.95 19.14
C ASP A 71 -3.93 -12.49 18.03
N CYS A 72 -3.56 -13.62 17.43
CA CYS A 72 -4.32 -14.23 16.32
C CYS A 72 -5.73 -14.68 16.74
N GLY A 73 -5.94 -14.93 18.05
CA GLY A 73 -7.24 -15.25 18.63
C GLY A 73 -8.14 -14.03 18.83
N ALA A 74 -7.57 -12.83 18.93
CA ALA A 74 -8.33 -11.58 19.00
C ALA A 74 -8.73 -11.03 17.62
N GLY A 75 -8.08 -11.50 16.56
CA GLY A 75 -8.41 -11.14 15.18
C GLY A 75 -9.81 -11.57 14.74
N VAL A 76 -10.35 -10.84 13.76
CA VAL A 76 -11.56 -11.18 13.03
C VAL A 76 -11.22 -12.24 12.00
N LEU A 77 -11.92 -13.37 12.02
CA LEU A 77 -11.75 -14.42 11.03
C LEU A 77 -12.12 -13.92 9.63
N ILE A 78 -11.35 -14.36 8.63
CA ILE A 78 -11.77 -14.27 7.24
C ILE A 78 -12.74 -15.44 7.02
N PRO A 79 -14.04 -15.17 6.78
CA PRO A 79 -15.00 -16.25 6.60
C PRO A 79 -14.78 -16.91 5.24
N ILE A 80 -14.75 -18.23 5.23
CA ILE A 80 -14.74 -19.04 4.01
C ILE A 80 -16.12 -19.61 3.82
N THR A 81 -16.74 -19.33 2.67
CA THR A 81 -18.08 -19.81 2.35
C THR A 81 -18.08 -20.59 1.04
N VAL A 82 -18.91 -21.63 0.98
CA VAL A 82 -19.22 -22.40 -0.23
C VAL A 82 -20.73 -22.37 -0.39
N ASP A 83 -21.23 -21.87 -1.52
CA ASP A 83 -22.66 -21.67 -1.76
C ASP A 83 -23.33 -20.81 -0.67
N GLY A 84 -22.60 -19.85 -0.12
CA GLY A 84 -23.05 -18.96 0.96
C GLY A 84 -23.08 -19.59 2.36
N VAL A 85 -22.60 -20.84 2.52
CA VAL A 85 -22.51 -21.54 3.81
C VAL A 85 -21.07 -21.51 4.30
N GLU A 86 -20.85 -21.08 5.54
CA GLU A 86 -19.50 -21.07 6.14
C GLU A 86 -18.97 -22.49 6.35
N VAL A 87 -17.72 -22.70 5.94
CA VAL A 87 -17.00 -23.97 6.06
C VAL A 87 -15.75 -23.80 6.91
N PHE A 88 -15.35 -24.86 7.60
CA PHE A 88 -14.20 -24.89 8.52
C PHE A 88 -13.15 -25.94 8.13
N GLU A 89 -13.41 -26.69 7.08
CA GLU A 89 -12.46 -27.61 6.44
C GLU A 89 -12.01 -26.99 5.12
N ASP A 90 -10.82 -27.37 4.65
CA ASP A 90 -10.29 -26.89 3.37
C ASP A 90 -11.18 -27.38 2.20
N PRO A 91 -11.87 -26.47 1.49
CA PRO A 91 -12.63 -26.84 0.31
C PRO A 91 -11.75 -27.10 -0.92
N GLY A 92 -10.47 -26.69 -0.89
CA GLY A 92 -9.55 -26.68 -2.03
C GLY A 92 -9.47 -25.31 -2.71
N LEU A 93 -8.47 -25.16 -3.58
CA LEU A 93 -8.20 -23.90 -4.28
C LEU A 93 -9.34 -23.52 -5.22
N HIS A 94 -9.77 -22.26 -5.17
CA HIS A 94 -10.87 -21.70 -5.98
C HIS A 94 -12.25 -22.32 -5.75
N GLU A 95 -12.42 -23.18 -4.74
CA GLU A 95 -13.69 -23.88 -4.47
C GLU A 95 -14.61 -23.12 -3.50
N CYS A 96 -14.18 -21.96 -3.00
CA CYS A 96 -14.98 -21.07 -2.14
C CYS A 96 -15.51 -19.84 -2.89
N ASP A 97 -16.60 -19.25 -2.39
CA ASP A 97 -17.31 -18.13 -3.01
C ASP A 97 -16.43 -16.90 -3.27
N LYS A 98 -15.35 -16.75 -2.49
CA LYS A 98 -14.44 -15.60 -2.53
C LYS A 98 -13.01 -16.06 -2.29
N ALA A 99 -12.47 -16.84 -3.21
CA ALA A 99 -11.08 -17.25 -3.15
C ALA A 99 -10.10 -16.06 -3.15
N SER A 100 -8.93 -16.22 -2.51
CA SER A 100 -7.84 -15.25 -2.64
C SER A 100 -7.42 -15.12 -4.09
N LEU A 101 -7.10 -13.91 -4.54
CA LEU A 101 -6.66 -13.66 -5.92
C LEU A 101 -5.18 -14.00 -6.17
N GLN A 102 -4.40 -14.40 -5.16
CA GLN A 102 -2.98 -14.69 -5.37
C GLN A 102 -2.68 -16.16 -5.70
N VAL A 103 -3.51 -17.09 -5.20
CA VAL A 103 -3.30 -18.55 -5.33
C VAL A 103 -4.62 -19.34 -5.24
N GLY A 104 -5.76 -18.66 -5.31
CA GLY A 104 -7.07 -19.28 -5.10
C GLY A 104 -7.33 -19.74 -3.68
N ASP A 105 -6.62 -19.22 -2.69
CA ASP A 105 -6.67 -19.73 -1.32
C ASP A 105 -8.09 -19.69 -0.74
N CYS A 106 -8.49 -20.82 -0.17
CA CYS A 106 -9.77 -21.01 0.51
C CYS A 106 -9.59 -21.67 1.88
N MET A 107 -8.35 -21.76 2.42
CA MET A 107 -8.10 -22.35 3.72
C MET A 107 -8.79 -21.53 4.84
N PRO A 108 -9.72 -22.11 5.61
CA PRO A 108 -10.32 -21.43 6.76
C PRO A 108 -9.32 -21.15 7.87
N GLY A 109 -9.60 -20.17 8.72
CA GLY A 109 -8.85 -19.97 9.97
C GLY A 109 -7.80 -18.87 9.98
N SER A 110 -7.59 -18.22 8.84
CA SER A 110 -6.90 -16.95 8.76
C SER A 110 -7.70 -15.82 9.44
N SER A 111 -7.00 -14.85 10.04
CA SER A 111 -7.63 -13.70 10.73
C SER A 111 -6.90 -12.38 10.49
N LEU A 112 -7.65 -11.28 10.61
CA LEU A 112 -7.14 -9.92 10.53
C LEU A 112 -7.46 -9.15 11.80
N GLN A 113 -6.57 -8.26 12.20
CA GLN A 113 -6.85 -7.31 13.28
C GLN A 113 -6.36 -5.92 12.92
N ARG A 114 -7.20 -4.92 13.17
CA ARG A 114 -6.86 -3.51 13.00
C ARG A 114 -6.66 -2.86 14.37
N TYR A 115 -5.52 -2.23 14.54
CA TYR A 115 -5.15 -1.51 15.76
C TYR A 115 -5.04 -0.02 15.47
N PRO A 116 -5.63 0.85 16.30
CA PRO A 116 -5.32 2.28 16.24
C PRO A 116 -3.88 2.52 16.70
N GLY A 117 -3.17 3.44 16.04
CA GLY A 117 -1.83 3.84 16.43
C GLY A 117 -1.78 4.44 17.83
N ARG A 118 -0.67 4.20 18.55
CA ARG A 118 -0.42 4.71 19.90
C ARG A 118 1.05 5.01 20.13
N ASN A 119 1.35 6.07 20.86
CA ASN A 119 2.70 6.32 21.37
C ASN A 119 3.04 5.34 22.51
N ALA A 120 4.32 5.27 22.90
CA ALA A 120 4.78 4.43 24.01
C ALA A 120 4.13 4.77 25.37
N ASP A 121 3.68 6.00 25.57
CA ASP A 121 2.92 6.41 26.76
C ASP A 121 1.41 6.05 26.71
N GLY A 122 0.98 5.40 25.62
CA GLY A 122 -0.39 4.98 25.37
C GLY A 122 -1.29 6.05 24.76
N THR A 123 -0.79 7.26 24.55
CA THR A 123 -1.58 8.34 23.92
C THR A 123 -1.94 7.97 22.47
N PRO A 124 -3.17 8.29 22.00
CA PRO A 124 -3.60 7.93 20.65
C PRO A 124 -2.79 8.65 19.56
N ARG A 125 -2.55 7.94 18.45
CA ARG A 125 -2.08 8.48 17.17
C ARG A 125 -3.13 8.21 16.08
N PRO A 126 -4.17 9.06 15.97
CA PRO A 126 -5.29 8.82 15.05
C PRO A 126 -4.89 8.79 13.57
N GLU A 127 -3.76 9.40 13.22
CA GLU A 127 -3.16 9.40 11.89
C GLU A 127 -2.49 8.06 11.53
N ALA A 128 -2.26 7.17 12.50
CA ALA A 128 -1.59 5.90 12.28
C ALA A 128 -2.52 4.70 12.52
N VAL A 129 -2.34 3.66 11.71
CA VAL A 129 -3.03 2.37 11.82
C VAL A 129 -2.04 1.24 11.71
N TRP A 130 -2.29 0.16 12.44
CA TRP A 130 -1.61 -1.11 12.26
C TRP A 130 -2.62 -2.19 11.89
N VAL A 131 -2.24 -3.09 10.98
CA VAL A 131 -3.04 -4.24 10.60
C VAL A 131 -2.18 -5.49 10.69
N SER A 132 -2.63 -6.47 11.46
CA SER A 132 -2.03 -7.80 11.44
C SER A 132 -2.85 -8.76 10.59
N PHE A 133 -2.15 -9.66 9.91
CA PHE A 133 -2.73 -10.79 9.19
C PHE A 133 -2.09 -12.07 9.74
N CYS A 134 -2.89 -12.85 10.45
CA CYS A 134 -2.50 -14.20 10.88
C CYS A 134 -3.01 -15.17 9.82
N ARG A 135 -2.11 -15.63 8.96
CA ARG A 135 -2.42 -16.50 7.83
C ARG A 135 -2.26 -17.96 8.25
N HIS A 136 -3.37 -18.68 8.25
CA HIS A 136 -3.33 -20.14 8.24
C HIS A 136 -3.13 -20.61 6.80
N ASP A 137 -2.06 -21.35 6.52
CA ASP A 137 -1.85 -21.97 5.21
C ASP A 137 -2.52 -23.33 5.11
N GLY A 138 -2.29 -24.20 6.10
CA GLY A 138 -2.94 -25.50 6.27
C GLY A 138 -2.74 -26.54 5.16
N ARG A 139 -1.97 -26.23 4.09
CA ARG A 139 -1.83 -27.07 2.88
C ARG A 139 -0.60 -27.97 2.92
N ASP A 140 -0.30 -28.51 4.10
CA ASP A 140 0.86 -29.38 4.37
C ASP A 140 0.91 -30.64 3.47
N ASP A 141 -0.19 -30.99 2.80
CA ASP A 141 -0.33 -32.15 1.92
C ASP A 141 -0.35 -31.82 0.40
N VAL A 142 -0.37 -30.53 0.02
CA VAL A 142 -0.33 -30.12 -1.38
C VAL A 142 1.12 -30.08 -1.87
N ALA A 143 1.47 -30.98 -2.79
CA ALA A 143 2.81 -31.06 -3.35
C ALA A 143 3.26 -29.70 -3.95
N ASN A 144 4.37 -29.17 -3.42
CA ASN A 144 4.99 -27.88 -3.76
C ASN A 144 4.32 -26.62 -3.18
N PHE A 145 3.35 -26.75 -2.26
CA PHE A 145 2.71 -25.63 -1.56
C PHE A 145 2.77 -25.77 -0.02
N ASP A 146 3.86 -26.34 0.50
CA ASP A 146 4.17 -26.38 1.94
C ASP A 146 4.69 -25.01 2.39
N MET A 147 3.76 -24.09 2.65
CA MET A 147 4.04 -22.77 3.20
C MET A 147 3.68 -22.75 4.68
N PRO A 148 4.57 -22.34 5.59
CA PRO A 148 4.24 -22.28 7.00
C PRO A 148 3.17 -21.22 7.26
N ASP A 149 2.38 -21.45 8.31
CA ASP A 149 1.56 -20.41 8.91
C ASP A 149 2.40 -19.17 9.21
N SER A 150 1.86 -18.00 8.89
CA SER A 150 2.61 -16.75 8.93
C SER A 150 1.82 -15.64 9.59
N VAL A 151 2.54 -14.66 10.12
CA VAL A 151 1.95 -13.48 10.76
C VAL A 151 2.61 -12.24 10.21
N GLN A 152 1.85 -11.49 9.43
CA GLN A 152 2.27 -10.20 8.88
C GLN A 152 1.73 -9.07 9.71
N LEU A 153 2.47 -7.97 9.77
CA LEU A 153 2.05 -6.73 10.42
C LEU A 153 2.45 -5.55 9.55
N ILE A 154 1.47 -4.72 9.19
CA ILE A 154 1.67 -3.54 8.36
C ILE A 154 1.20 -2.32 9.13
N GLY A 155 2.07 -1.33 9.28
CA GLY A 155 1.74 -0.02 9.83
C GLY A 155 1.67 1.01 8.73
N TYR A 156 0.71 1.94 8.81
CA TYR A 156 0.54 3.03 7.86
C TYR A 156 0.14 4.34 8.54
N ASN A 157 0.72 5.44 8.09
CA ASN A 157 0.35 6.80 8.47
C ASN A 157 -0.46 7.46 7.34
N TYR A 158 -1.73 7.79 7.62
CA TYR A 158 -2.64 8.38 6.62
C TYR A 158 -2.24 9.79 6.17
N GLU A 159 -1.43 10.52 6.95
CA GLU A 159 -1.01 11.88 6.63
C GLU A 159 0.31 11.91 5.87
N THR A 160 1.31 11.12 6.31
CA THR A 160 2.66 11.14 5.73
C THR A 160 2.92 10.04 4.72
N GLY A 161 2.08 9.00 4.70
CA GLY A 161 2.28 7.81 3.90
C GLY A 161 3.33 6.83 4.43
N ALA A 162 3.93 7.12 5.59
CA ALA A 162 4.95 6.28 6.19
C ALA A 162 4.40 4.88 6.42
N THR A 163 5.12 3.88 5.92
CA THR A 163 4.71 2.48 5.97
C THR A 163 5.82 1.60 6.53
N CYS A 164 5.45 0.67 7.41
CA CYS A 164 6.34 -0.37 7.89
C CYS A 164 5.76 -1.75 7.66
N PHE A 165 6.59 -2.66 7.16
CA PHE A 165 6.24 -4.05 6.89
C PHE A 165 7.00 -4.99 7.82
N PHE A 166 6.29 -5.88 8.49
CA PHE A 166 6.87 -6.99 9.24
C PHE A 166 6.30 -8.29 8.70
N GLU A 167 7.20 -9.23 8.40
CA GLU A 167 6.87 -10.61 8.05
C GLU A 167 7.28 -11.51 9.21
N SER A 168 6.55 -12.61 9.45
CA SER A 168 6.92 -13.56 10.48
C SER A 168 8.26 -14.22 10.15
N GLY A 169 9.12 -14.31 11.17
CA GLY A 169 10.28 -15.20 11.19
C GLY A 169 9.87 -16.62 11.59
N ASP A 170 10.50 -17.16 12.63
CA ASP A 170 10.05 -18.45 13.21
C ASP A 170 8.96 -18.20 14.25
N ASN A 171 7.70 -18.16 13.81
CA ASN A 171 6.53 -17.89 14.66
C ASN A 171 5.94 -19.13 15.35
N ARG A 172 6.44 -20.34 15.05
CA ARG A 172 5.96 -21.62 15.62
C ARG A 172 5.97 -21.69 17.15
N PRO A 173 6.89 -21.02 17.89
CA PRO A 173 6.84 -21.00 19.34
C PRO A 173 5.62 -20.28 19.93
N TRP A 174 4.97 -19.41 19.15
CA TRP A 174 3.88 -18.54 19.61
C TRP A 174 2.54 -18.83 18.98
N THR A 175 2.51 -19.62 17.91
CA THR A 175 1.33 -19.90 17.11
C THR A 175 0.98 -21.39 17.14
N TYR A 176 -0.31 -21.68 17.03
CA TYR A 176 -0.83 -23.04 16.89
C TYR A 176 -2.21 -23.02 16.24
N VAL A 177 -2.55 -24.11 15.56
CA VAL A 177 -3.86 -24.31 14.95
C VAL A 177 -4.74 -25.12 15.90
N ASN A 178 -5.97 -24.68 16.11
CA ASN A 178 -6.94 -25.40 16.93
C ASN A 178 -7.76 -26.43 16.11
N GLU A 179 -8.69 -27.10 16.77
CA GLU A 179 -9.59 -28.09 16.17
C GLU A 179 -10.58 -27.53 15.13
N THR A 180 -10.68 -26.21 14.98
CA THR A 180 -11.52 -25.54 13.97
C THR A 180 -10.69 -24.93 12.83
N ASN A 181 -9.46 -25.43 12.63
CA ASN A 181 -8.46 -24.90 11.69
C ASN A 181 -8.09 -23.43 11.88
N ARG A 182 -8.38 -22.84 13.05
CA ARG A 182 -8.07 -21.44 13.32
C ARG A 182 -6.64 -21.31 13.82
N LEU A 183 -5.87 -20.40 13.20
CA LEU A 183 -4.59 -19.98 13.73
C LEU A 183 -4.77 -19.11 14.97
N LEU A 184 -4.19 -19.54 16.08
CA LEU A 184 -4.22 -18.91 17.38
C LEU A 184 -2.79 -18.65 17.88
N GLY A 185 -2.69 -17.84 18.93
CA GLY A 185 -1.40 -17.52 19.55
C GLY A 185 -1.19 -16.03 19.77
N VAL A 186 -0.20 -15.70 20.58
CA VAL A 186 0.20 -14.32 20.89
C VAL A 186 1.68 -14.17 20.62
N LEU A 187 2.01 -13.34 19.63
CA LEU A 187 3.39 -13.07 19.25
C LEU A 187 4.01 -12.03 20.20
N PRO A 188 5.33 -12.08 20.44
CA PRO A 188 6.01 -11.05 21.22
C PRO A 188 5.79 -9.67 20.61
N GLY A 189 5.74 -8.63 21.45
CA GLY A 189 5.79 -7.23 21.02
C GLY A 189 7.23 -6.70 20.95
N PRO A 190 7.45 -5.48 20.43
CA PRO A 190 8.79 -4.94 20.16
C PRO A 190 9.71 -4.78 21.39
N ASP A 191 9.13 -4.69 22.59
CA ASP A 191 9.88 -4.65 23.86
C ASP A 191 10.43 -6.02 24.29
N ASP A 192 9.88 -7.12 23.76
CA ASP A 192 10.33 -8.48 24.07
C ASP A 192 11.49 -8.86 23.13
N PRO A 193 12.65 -9.33 23.66
CA PRO A 193 13.75 -9.82 22.84
C PRO A 193 13.37 -10.91 21.83
N ALA A 194 12.32 -11.68 22.11
CA ALA A 194 11.80 -12.70 21.20
C ALA A 194 11.18 -12.12 19.91
N PHE A 195 10.92 -10.81 19.84
CA PHE A 195 10.43 -10.14 18.63
C PHE A 195 11.38 -10.33 17.44
N ASP A 196 12.70 -10.32 17.68
CA ASP A 196 13.70 -10.55 16.63
C ASP A 196 13.71 -11.99 16.10
N GLN A 197 13.05 -12.92 16.78
CA GLN A 197 12.81 -14.29 16.30
C GLN A 197 11.45 -14.41 15.61
N ALA A 198 10.42 -13.79 16.18
CA ALA A 198 9.05 -13.86 15.70
C ALA A 198 8.85 -13.10 14.39
N TYR A 199 9.62 -12.03 14.15
CA TYR A 199 9.54 -11.19 12.96
C TYR A 199 10.92 -11.00 12.33
N VAL A 200 10.92 -10.79 11.02
CA VAL A 200 12.11 -10.43 10.25
C VAL A 200 11.94 -9.04 9.64
N VAL A 201 13.07 -8.36 9.47
CA VAL A 201 13.13 -7.16 8.64
C VAL A 201 12.96 -7.57 7.18
N PRO A 202 12.18 -6.82 6.36
CA PRO A 202 12.00 -7.12 4.95
C PRO A 202 13.33 -7.34 4.20
N GLY A 203 13.59 -8.58 3.77
CA GLY A 203 14.74 -8.94 2.93
C GLY A 203 14.48 -8.79 1.42
N VAL A 204 13.25 -8.42 1.05
CA VAL A 204 12.77 -8.15 -0.31
C VAL A 204 11.95 -6.87 -0.30
N GLN A 205 11.84 -6.22 -1.45
CA GLN A 205 10.98 -5.06 -1.59
C GLN A 205 9.51 -5.51 -1.55
N CYS A 206 8.85 -5.37 -0.39
CA CYS A 206 7.41 -5.67 -0.21
C CYS A 206 6.53 -4.91 -1.21
N VAL A 207 7.02 -3.74 -1.65
CA VAL A 207 6.40 -2.91 -2.67
C VAL A 207 6.33 -3.57 -4.05
N ARG A 208 6.97 -4.72 -4.28
CA ARG A 208 6.67 -5.54 -5.47
C ARG A 208 5.18 -5.86 -5.54
N CYS A 209 4.57 -6.23 -4.41
CA CYS A 209 3.13 -6.52 -4.35
C CYS A 209 2.32 -5.38 -3.70
N HIS A 210 2.98 -4.42 -3.05
CA HIS A 210 2.32 -3.32 -2.33
C HIS A 210 2.61 -1.94 -2.96
N GLN A 211 2.93 -1.91 -4.24
CA GLN A 211 3.50 -0.72 -4.90
C GLN A 211 2.58 0.50 -4.85
N ALA A 212 1.28 0.25 -5.04
CA ALA A 212 0.26 1.28 -5.08
C ALA A 212 -0.29 1.64 -3.70
N ASP A 213 -0.22 0.72 -2.75
CA ASP A 213 -0.86 0.83 -1.45
C ASP A 213 -0.28 -0.21 -0.47
N PRO A 214 -0.11 0.13 0.83
CA PRO A 214 0.29 -0.85 1.84
C PRO A 214 -0.71 -2.00 2.01
N PHE A 215 -1.97 -1.85 1.61
CA PHE A 215 -3.04 -2.80 1.85
C PHE A 215 -3.66 -3.30 0.53
N ASN A 216 -3.34 -4.55 0.19
CA ASN A 216 -3.89 -5.21 -0.99
C ASN A 216 -5.33 -5.66 -0.74
N HIS A 217 -6.27 -4.99 -1.41
CA HIS A 217 -7.69 -5.29 -1.29
C HIS A 217 -8.15 -6.30 -2.35
N ASN A 218 -8.79 -7.38 -1.90
CA ASN A 218 -9.49 -8.33 -2.76
C ASN A 218 -10.75 -8.89 -2.05
N PRO A 219 -11.67 -9.59 -2.74
CA PRO A 219 -12.91 -10.07 -2.13
C PRO A 219 -12.71 -10.99 -0.92
N TRP A 220 -11.66 -11.82 -0.93
CA TRP A 220 -11.31 -12.74 0.16
C TRP A 220 -10.95 -11.98 1.44
N ILE A 221 -9.89 -11.16 1.39
CA ILE A 221 -9.38 -10.43 2.56
C ILE A 221 -10.39 -9.40 3.07
N ASN A 222 -11.15 -8.78 2.15
CA ASN A 222 -12.20 -7.82 2.50
C ASN A 222 -13.43 -8.47 3.16
N SER A 223 -13.55 -9.80 3.16
CA SER A 223 -14.69 -10.47 3.81
C SER A 223 -14.60 -10.44 5.34
N ALA A 224 -13.41 -10.24 5.91
CA ALA A 224 -13.29 -9.89 7.32
C ALA A 224 -13.81 -8.46 7.55
N ARG A 225 -14.88 -8.35 8.34
CA ARG A 225 -15.54 -7.08 8.66
C ARG A 225 -15.39 -6.75 10.12
N LEU A 226 -15.27 -5.46 10.43
CA LEU A 226 -15.16 -5.02 11.82
C LEU A 226 -16.44 -5.36 12.59
N PRO A 227 -16.35 -5.95 13.79
CA PRO A 227 -17.52 -6.26 14.61
C PRO A 227 -18.36 -5.02 14.96
N GLU A 228 -17.71 -3.88 15.19
CA GLU A 228 -18.36 -2.61 15.56
C GLU A 228 -18.99 -1.85 14.38
N ASP A 229 -18.51 -2.07 13.15
CA ASP A 229 -19.14 -1.56 11.92
C ASP A 229 -18.94 -2.55 10.77
N PRO A 230 -19.85 -3.54 10.60
CA PRO A 230 -19.71 -4.60 9.60
C PRO A 230 -19.73 -4.12 8.13
N ARG A 231 -20.02 -2.83 7.89
CA ARG A 231 -19.93 -2.22 6.55
C ARG A 231 -18.49 -1.93 6.14
N GLN A 232 -17.57 -1.92 7.09
CA GLN A 232 -16.17 -1.63 6.87
C GLN A 232 -15.34 -2.92 6.94
N PRO A 233 -14.42 -3.15 5.97
CA PRO A 233 -13.41 -4.18 6.10
C PRO A 233 -12.52 -3.90 7.32
N VAL A 234 -11.91 -4.96 7.87
CA VAL A 234 -10.85 -4.82 8.87
C VAL A 234 -9.65 -4.12 8.25
N LEU A 235 -9.29 -4.50 7.02
CA LEU A 235 -8.26 -3.82 6.24
C LEU A 235 -8.75 -2.39 5.90
N PRO A 236 -8.04 -1.33 6.30
CA PRO A 236 -8.48 0.04 6.06
C PRO A 236 -8.36 0.37 4.58
N VAL A 237 -9.31 1.16 4.07
CA VAL A 237 -9.30 1.66 2.69
C VAL A 237 -8.65 3.03 2.68
N ILE A 238 -7.56 3.18 1.92
CA ILE A 238 -6.90 4.45 1.69
C ILE A 238 -7.57 5.13 0.48
N PRO A 239 -8.06 6.37 0.62
CA PRO A 239 -8.85 7.00 -0.42
C PRO A 239 -7.99 7.58 -1.55
N GLY A 240 -8.45 7.42 -2.79
CA GLY A 240 -7.89 8.09 -3.97
C GLY A 240 -6.62 7.45 -4.54
N ASN A 241 -6.23 7.92 -5.72
CA ASN A 241 -5.07 7.43 -6.48
C ASN A 241 -3.74 8.13 -6.14
N ASN A 242 -3.77 9.16 -5.29
CA ASN A 242 -2.59 9.96 -4.97
C ASN A 242 -2.36 10.10 -3.46
N SER A 243 -2.76 9.08 -2.69
CA SER A 243 -2.45 9.04 -1.26
C SER A 243 -0.94 8.92 -1.03
N PRO A 244 -0.41 9.55 0.03
CA PRO A 244 1.01 9.52 0.31
C PRO A 244 1.45 8.10 0.65
N TYR A 245 2.64 7.70 0.19
CA TYR A 245 3.15 6.36 0.41
C TYR A 245 4.67 6.27 0.27
N HIS A 246 5.34 5.84 1.35
CA HIS A 246 6.75 5.47 1.32
C HIS A 246 7.02 4.40 2.38
N VAL A 247 8.14 3.68 2.23
CA VAL A 247 8.53 2.65 3.20
C VAL A 247 9.63 3.21 4.10
N VAL A 248 9.34 3.24 5.41
CA VAL A 248 10.32 3.65 6.42
C VAL A 248 11.51 2.71 6.36
N GLY A 249 12.72 3.27 6.38
CA GLY A 249 13.96 2.51 6.30
C GLY A 249 14.34 2.08 4.88
N ALA A 250 13.52 2.36 3.87
CA ALA A 250 13.72 1.89 2.51
C ALA A 250 13.70 3.04 1.49
N PRO A 251 14.58 4.05 1.64
CA PRO A 251 14.68 5.15 0.68
C PRO A 251 15.12 4.66 -0.72
N ASP A 252 15.69 3.46 -0.81
CA ASP A 252 16.22 2.85 -2.02
C ASP A 252 15.27 1.86 -2.72
N TRP A 253 14.00 1.82 -2.30
CA TRP A 253 13.00 0.94 -2.93
C TRP A 253 12.35 1.59 -4.15
N ASP A 254 11.97 0.76 -5.14
CA ASP A 254 11.32 1.24 -6.34
C ASP A 254 9.83 1.50 -6.07
N MET A 255 9.51 2.77 -5.84
CA MET A 255 8.15 3.22 -5.56
C MET A 255 7.36 3.59 -6.83
N ARG A 256 7.93 3.39 -8.02
CA ARG A 256 7.32 3.85 -9.27
C ARG A 256 6.10 3.04 -9.62
N THR A 257 5.03 3.70 -10.07
CA THR A 257 3.87 3.08 -10.71
C THR A 257 3.63 3.72 -12.06
N ILE A 258 2.90 3.05 -12.95
CA ILE A 258 2.54 3.60 -14.25
C ILE A 258 1.52 4.74 -14.10
N HIS A 259 1.70 5.78 -14.90
CA HIS A 259 0.69 6.79 -15.17
C HIS A 259 0.49 6.99 -16.67
N ILE A 260 -0.77 7.14 -17.08
CA ILE A 260 -1.19 7.47 -18.44
C ILE A 260 -2.30 8.50 -18.34
N GLU A 261 -2.10 9.68 -18.92
CA GLU A 261 -3.06 10.78 -18.85
C GLU A 261 -4.39 10.40 -19.53
N GLY A 262 -5.51 10.57 -18.83
CA GLY A 262 -6.84 10.27 -19.35
C GLY A 262 -7.24 8.79 -19.31
N ASN A 263 -6.37 7.89 -18.86
CA ASN A 263 -6.71 6.48 -18.70
C ASN A 263 -7.75 6.27 -17.59
N GLY A 264 -8.86 5.60 -17.92
CA GLY A 264 -10.02 5.44 -17.05
C GLY A 264 -9.74 4.69 -15.75
N CYS A 265 -8.82 3.72 -15.76
CA CYS A 265 -8.44 2.95 -14.57
C CYS A 265 -7.69 3.83 -13.56
N LEU A 266 -6.78 4.67 -14.07
CA LEU A 266 -5.91 5.51 -13.27
C LEU A 266 -6.59 6.74 -12.68
N GLY A 267 -7.81 7.07 -13.13
CA GLY A 267 -8.62 8.14 -12.53
C GLY A 267 -9.01 7.87 -11.08
N CYS A 268 -9.04 6.60 -10.68
CA CYS A 268 -9.39 6.17 -9.32
C CYS A 268 -8.27 5.36 -8.64
N HIS A 269 -7.43 4.66 -9.41
CA HIS A 269 -6.41 3.77 -8.89
C HIS A 269 -5.00 4.29 -9.17
N ARG A 270 -4.11 4.11 -8.20
CA ARG A 270 -2.69 3.87 -8.49
C ARG A 270 -2.52 2.35 -8.60
N ILE A 271 -1.74 1.86 -9.55
CA ILE A 271 -1.70 0.42 -9.84
C ILE A 271 -0.26 -0.10 -9.82
N GLY A 272 -0.04 -1.12 -8.98
CA GLY A 272 1.16 -1.94 -9.03
C GLY A 272 0.96 -3.11 -9.99
N MET A 273 1.62 -3.07 -11.14
CA MET A 273 1.36 -4.03 -12.22
C MET A 273 1.81 -5.46 -11.90
N GLU A 274 2.79 -5.65 -11.04
CA GLU A 274 3.14 -6.98 -10.51
C GLU A 274 1.96 -7.59 -9.73
N THR A 275 1.22 -6.80 -8.95
CA THR A 275 0.05 -7.32 -8.21
C THR A 275 -1.06 -7.74 -9.17
N VAL A 276 -1.28 -6.95 -10.21
CA VAL A 276 -2.22 -7.29 -11.29
C VAL A 276 -1.77 -8.55 -12.03
N ALA A 277 -0.47 -8.70 -12.30
CA ALA A 277 0.10 -9.89 -12.94
C ALA A 277 -0.08 -11.15 -12.08
N GLU A 278 0.12 -11.06 -10.75
CA GLU A 278 -0.16 -12.16 -9.83
C GLU A 278 -1.67 -12.53 -9.88
N TYR A 279 -2.57 -11.55 -9.84
CA TYR A 279 -4.02 -11.83 -9.85
C TYR A 279 -4.49 -12.43 -11.18
N THR A 280 -4.05 -11.87 -12.30
CA THR A 280 -4.39 -12.37 -13.64
C THR A 280 -3.73 -13.71 -13.95
N GLY A 281 -2.55 -13.98 -13.38
CA GLY A 281 -1.91 -15.29 -13.41
C GLY A 281 -2.72 -16.37 -12.68
N ASP A 282 -3.55 -15.95 -11.72
CA ASP A 282 -4.43 -16.79 -10.89
C ASP A 282 -5.92 -16.68 -11.32
N PHE A 283 -6.15 -16.57 -12.63
CA PHE A 283 -7.46 -16.61 -13.29
C PHE A 283 -8.40 -15.43 -13.01
N TRP A 284 -7.96 -14.37 -12.36
CA TRP A 284 -8.77 -13.16 -12.20
C TRP A 284 -8.73 -12.28 -13.47
N ASP A 285 -9.88 -11.99 -14.07
CA ASP A 285 -9.97 -11.05 -15.20
C ASP A 285 -10.52 -9.68 -14.74
N PRO A 286 -9.70 -8.61 -14.75
CA PRO A 286 -10.17 -7.26 -14.44
C PRO A 286 -11.42 -6.85 -15.22
N ASN A 287 -11.56 -7.27 -16.48
CA ASN A 287 -12.69 -6.89 -17.32
C ASN A 287 -14.01 -7.54 -16.89
N GLU A 288 -13.96 -8.66 -16.19
CA GLU A 288 -15.17 -9.30 -15.65
C GLU A 288 -15.65 -8.63 -14.35
N HIS A 289 -14.82 -7.77 -13.75
CA HIS A 289 -15.03 -7.23 -12.41
C HIS A 289 -15.00 -5.70 -12.32
N MET A 290 -14.32 -5.03 -13.26
CA MET A 290 -14.02 -3.61 -13.19
C MET A 290 -14.49 -2.87 -14.46
N PRO A 291 -15.04 -1.64 -14.30
CA PRO A 291 -15.46 -1.04 -13.05
C PRO A 291 -16.66 -1.80 -12.42
N PRO A 292 -16.86 -1.77 -11.09
CA PRO A 292 -17.87 -2.59 -10.41
C PRO A 292 -19.33 -2.39 -10.85
N HIS A 293 -19.63 -1.27 -11.52
CA HIS A 293 -20.98 -0.93 -11.98
C HIS A 293 -21.18 -1.10 -13.50
N ASP A 294 -20.10 -1.35 -14.24
CA ASP A 294 -20.14 -1.58 -15.69
C ASP A 294 -18.91 -2.41 -16.14
N PRO A 295 -18.79 -3.69 -15.72
CA PRO A 295 -17.59 -4.47 -15.98
C PRO A 295 -17.22 -4.54 -17.46
N GLY A 296 -15.95 -4.33 -17.76
CA GLY A 296 -15.38 -4.38 -19.10
C GLY A 296 -15.52 -3.08 -19.90
N SER A 297 -16.19 -2.05 -19.34
CA SER A 297 -16.33 -0.75 -20.00
C SER A 297 -14.99 -0.04 -20.22
N LEU A 298 -13.95 -0.41 -19.45
CA LEU A 298 -12.60 0.15 -19.50
C LEU A 298 -11.57 -0.84 -20.07
N ALA A 299 -11.99 -1.84 -20.84
CA ALA A 299 -11.08 -2.86 -21.38
C ALA A 299 -9.94 -2.28 -22.22
N ALA A 300 -10.22 -1.24 -23.02
CA ALA A 300 -9.20 -0.55 -23.81
C ALA A 300 -8.18 0.19 -22.93
N ASP A 301 -8.64 0.85 -21.86
CA ASP A 301 -7.76 1.51 -20.88
C ASP A 301 -6.88 0.48 -20.14
N TYR A 302 -7.43 -0.70 -19.84
CA TYR A 302 -6.67 -1.78 -19.24
C TYR A 302 -5.61 -2.36 -20.20
N GLU A 303 -5.96 -2.57 -21.48
CA GLU A 303 -5.01 -2.99 -22.51
C GLU A 303 -3.86 -1.98 -22.67
N GLU A 304 -4.14 -0.69 -22.63
CA GLU A 304 -3.14 0.38 -22.68
C GLU A 304 -2.16 0.32 -21.49
N LEU A 305 -2.66 0.05 -20.28
CA LEU A 305 -1.83 -0.15 -19.09
C LEU A 305 -0.91 -1.37 -19.22
N VAL A 306 -1.46 -2.49 -19.71
CA VAL A 306 -0.69 -3.73 -19.93
C VAL A 306 0.37 -3.52 -21.01
N GLU A 307 0.04 -2.81 -22.09
CA GLU A 307 1.00 -2.45 -23.14
C GLU A 307 2.13 -1.60 -22.58
N CYS A 308 1.80 -0.53 -21.83
CA CYS A 308 2.82 0.30 -21.23
C CYS A 308 3.72 -0.48 -20.26
N TRP A 309 3.14 -1.32 -19.40
CA TRP A 309 3.93 -2.15 -18.48
C TRP A 309 4.88 -3.09 -19.21
N THR A 310 4.36 -3.77 -20.22
CA THR A 310 5.10 -4.78 -20.98
C THR A 310 6.24 -4.15 -21.78
N ASN A 311 6.02 -3.00 -22.38
CA ASN A 311 7.00 -2.29 -23.19
C ASN A 311 7.92 -1.38 -22.37
N GLY A 312 7.52 -1.04 -21.14
CA GLY A 312 8.10 0.03 -20.33
C GLY A 312 7.58 1.42 -20.74
N PRO A 313 7.32 2.33 -19.79
CA PRO A 313 7.04 3.74 -20.07
C PRO A 313 8.08 4.40 -20.99
N GLU A 314 9.33 3.99 -20.91
CA GLU A 314 10.44 4.46 -21.74
C GLU A 314 10.21 4.24 -23.25
N ASN A 315 9.47 3.20 -23.61
CA ASN A 315 9.19 2.83 -24.99
C ASN A 315 7.73 3.07 -25.39
N THR A 316 6.92 3.66 -24.52
CA THR A 316 5.46 3.79 -24.71
C THR A 316 5.05 5.27 -24.66
N PRO A 317 4.77 5.92 -25.80
CA PRO A 317 4.39 7.33 -25.83
C PRO A 317 3.17 7.63 -24.96
N GLY A 318 3.29 8.67 -24.12
CA GLY A 318 2.20 9.08 -23.22
C GLY A 318 2.08 8.27 -21.94
N CYS A 319 3.01 7.35 -21.70
CA CYS A 319 3.13 6.61 -20.46
C CYS A 319 4.35 7.07 -19.66
N ASP A 320 4.14 7.33 -18.37
CA ASP A 320 5.15 7.85 -17.46
C ASP A 320 5.29 6.94 -16.23
N TRP A 321 6.50 6.92 -15.66
CA TRP A 321 6.67 6.48 -14.28
C TRP A 321 6.32 7.62 -13.33
N ILE A 322 5.52 7.36 -12.32
CA ILE A 322 5.25 8.29 -11.23
C ILE A 322 5.63 7.68 -9.88
N ILE A 323 6.05 8.52 -8.95
CA ILE A 323 6.11 8.18 -7.52
C ILE A 323 4.98 8.91 -6.77
N PRO A 324 4.41 8.30 -5.71
CA PRO A 324 3.41 8.96 -4.89
C PRO A 324 4.02 10.10 -4.07
N PRO A 325 3.18 10.98 -3.49
CA PRO A 325 3.62 11.87 -2.42
C PRO A 325 4.23 11.06 -1.26
N ALA A 326 5.21 11.62 -0.56
CA ALA A 326 5.90 10.95 0.53
C ALA A 326 6.41 11.97 1.56
N GLY A 327 5.78 12.02 2.73
CA GLY A 327 6.10 13.05 3.73
C GLY A 327 5.91 14.45 3.14
N ASP A 328 7.00 15.21 3.05
CA ASP A 328 7.02 16.57 2.48
C ASP A 328 7.24 16.63 0.96
N CYS A 329 7.44 15.49 0.29
CA CYS A 329 7.56 15.41 -1.18
C CYS A 329 6.18 15.25 -1.83
N ASP A 330 5.90 16.07 -2.85
CA ASP A 330 4.64 16.04 -3.62
C ASP A 330 4.53 14.84 -4.58
N GLY A 331 5.63 14.11 -4.80
CA GLY A 331 5.72 13.01 -5.77
C GLY A 331 5.77 13.51 -7.21
N GLY A 332 5.34 12.65 -8.15
CA GLY A 332 5.18 13.01 -9.56
C GLY A 332 6.01 12.18 -10.53
N VAL A 333 6.11 12.67 -11.77
CA VAL A 333 6.77 11.96 -12.88
C VAL A 333 8.27 11.86 -12.63
N VAL A 334 8.82 10.67 -12.79
CA VAL A 334 10.26 10.39 -12.71
C VAL A 334 10.78 9.78 -14.02
N GLY A 335 12.00 10.13 -14.39
CA GLY A 335 12.64 9.65 -15.60
C GLY A 335 13.36 8.31 -15.45
N GLU A 336 14.00 7.89 -16.53
CA GLU A 336 14.87 6.69 -16.58
C GLU A 336 16.04 6.72 -15.60
N ASP A 337 16.42 7.91 -15.13
CA ASP A 337 17.51 8.15 -14.20
C ASP A 337 17.09 8.01 -12.73
N TYR A 338 15.85 7.57 -12.46
CA TYR A 338 15.38 7.28 -11.11
C TYR A 338 16.33 6.30 -10.41
N PRO A 339 17.02 6.73 -9.34
CA PRO A 339 18.17 6.00 -8.80
C PRO A 339 17.80 4.71 -8.08
N HIS A 340 16.51 4.50 -7.80
CA HIS A 340 15.99 3.37 -7.02
C HIS A 340 15.18 2.40 -7.89
N ALA A 341 15.31 2.49 -9.22
CA ALA A 341 14.67 1.57 -10.14
C ALA A 341 15.05 0.11 -9.81
N SER A 342 14.04 -0.75 -9.71
CA SER A 342 14.21 -2.13 -9.29
C SER A 342 14.82 -2.97 -10.40
N ASP A 343 15.74 -3.85 -10.00
CA ASP A 343 16.32 -4.85 -10.89
C ASP A 343 15.44 -6.11 -11.04
N ARG A 344 14.22 -6.12 -10.51
CA ARG A 344 13.37 -7.34 -10.48
C ARG A 344 11.94 -7.14 -10.96
N PHE A 345 11.40 -5.94 -10.85
CA PHE A 345 10.06 -5.54 -11.28
C PHE A 345 10.14 -4.15 -11.91
N ASN A 346 9.07 -3.64 -12.53
CA ASN A 346 9.06 -2.39 -13.31
C ASN A 346 10.04 -2.44 -14.50
N ARG A 347 9.98 -3.51 -15.29
CA ARG A 347 10.88 -3.74 -16.42
C ARG A 347 10.14 -4.03 -17.72
N ALA A 348 10.62 -3.42 -18.80
CA ALA A 348 10.23 -3.75 -20.16
C ALA A 348 10.69 -5.16 -20.57
N GLN A 349 9.94 -5.81 -21.45
CA GLN A 349 10.41 -6.99 -22.16
C GLN A 349 11.67 -6.66 -22.99
N GLY A 350 12.76 -7.40 -22.74
CA GLY A 350 14.04 -7.22 -23.43
C GLY A 350 15.13 -6.52 -22.60
N ASP A 351 14.81 -6.01 -21.41
CA ASP A 351 15.76 -5.29 -20.55
C ASP A 351 16.77 -6.19 -19.81
N GLY A 352 16.86 -7.48 -20.19
CA GLY A 352 17.80 -8.48 -19.64
C GLY A 352 19.29 -8.16 -19.81
N GLY A 353 19.62 -7.04 -20.47
CA GLY A 353 20.96 -6.51 -20.65
C GLY A 353 21.40 -5.44 -19.65
N ARG A 354 20.48 -4.86 -18.84
CA ARG A 354 20.85 -3.96 -17.74
C ARG A 354 21.46 -4.77 -16.60
N ARG A 355 22.76 -5.11 -16.75
CA ARG A 355 23.61 -5.36 -15.59
C ARG A 355 23.75 -4.02 -14.87
N SER A 356 23.30 -3.93 -13.64
CA SER A 356 23.78 -2.90 -12.71
C SER A 356 25.30 -3.05 -12.61
N SER A 357 26.01 -2.28 -13.41
CA SER A 357 27.46 -2.19 -13.36
C SER A 357 27.84 -1.34 -12.16
N GLY A 358 27.71 -1.92 -10.97
CA GLY A 358 28.32 -1.38 -9.77
C GLY A 358 27.43 -1.48 -8.54
N GLN A 359 28.00 -2.02 -7.47
CA GLN A 359 27.67 -1.52 -6.13
C GLN A 359 27.98 -0.03 -6.13
N TRP A 360 26.98 0.81 -6.39
CA TRP A 360 27.10 2.25 -6.29
C TRP A 360 26.52 2.68 -4.94
N ARG A 361 27.41 2.96 -3.99
CA ARG A 361 27.15 4.03 -3.01
C ARG A 361 27.27 5.36 -3.75
N ARG A 362 26.37 6.31 -3.50
CA ARG A 362 26.27 7.57 -4.26
C ARG A 362 26.41 8.78 -3.33
N PRO A 363 27.12 9.83 -3.76
CA PRO A 363 27.59 10.90 -2.88
C PRO A 363 26.41 11.59 -2.17
N GLY A 364 26.46 11.61 -0.83
CA GLY A 364 25.33 11.97 0.03
C GLY A 364 24.95 10.82 0.96
N CYS A 365 25.16 9.57 0.50
CA CYS A 365 25.13 8.29 1.24
C CYS A 365 26.22 7.31 0.71
#